data_AF-A0A8J3GE51-F1
#
_entry.id   AF-A0A8J3GE51-F1
#
_cell.length_a   1.000
_cell.length_b   1.000
_cell.length_c   1.000
_cell.angle_alpha   90.00
_cell.angle_beta   90.00
_cell.angle_gamma   90.00
#
_symmetry.space_group_name_H-M   'P 1'
#
loop_
_entity.id
_entity.type
_entity.pdbx_description
1 polymer ?
#
loop_
_entity_poly.entity_id
_entity_poly.type
_entity_poly.pdbx_seq_one_letter_code
_entity_poly.pdbx_strand_id
1 'polypeptide(L)'
;MGLKRRADQFGYTVENFGLREQSMSARRLNDVLYNRGIQALCFGPEMAVEPDCCFDWDRFSAISICHSMVYPKLHRAIAHHFHSITLALSKLREKGYQRIGFCVKNEAVEWTEGLWHAGMLYFLQQYPEMQVEVLSVSEDDIMCVVDWCKTHKIEVLLEIYPEVHKILHDSGLVAAGIDYATLDWNPENAGIAGINQNAERIGEMAIDLVISMLKAGERGVPPLATAVMSEVTWVDGPSLRRSSSV
;
A
#
# COMPACT_ATOMS: atom_id res chain seq x y z
N MET A 1 -7.01 10.96 8.41
CA MET A 1 -6.93 12.39 8.82
C MET A 1 -6.80 13.33 7.62
N GLY A 2 -5.92 13.06 6.65
CA GLY A 2 -5.78 13.89 5.42
C GLY A 2 -7.06 14.04 4.57
N LEU A 3 -7.76 12.95 4.28
CA LEU A 3 -8.99 12.94 3.48
C LEU A 3 -10.08 13.87 4.07
N LYS A 4 -10.43 13.68 5.35
CA LYS A 4 -11.45 14.51 6.04
C LYS A 4 -11.07 15.99 6.04
N ARG A 5 -9.84 16.31 6.45
CA ARG A 5 -9.34 17.70 6.47
C ARG A 5 -9.44 18.35 5.10
N ARG A 6 -9.09 17.63 4.02
CA ARG A 6 -9.14 18.16 2.66
C ARG A 6 -10.57 18.37 2.18
N ALA A 7 -11.49 17.45 2.50
CA ALA A 7 -12.90 17.59 2.16
C ALA A 7 -13.54 18.81 2.85
N ASP A 8 -13.24 19.01 4.14
CA ASP A 8 -13.73 20.14 4.93
C ASP A 8 -13.32 21.50 4.32
N GLN A 9 -12.11 21.60 3.75
CA GLN A 9 -11.63 22.81 3.07
C GLN A 9 -12.48 23.21 1.85
N PHE A 10 -13.17 22.24 1.22
CA PHE A 10 -14.06 22.47 0.09
C PHE A 10 -15.54 22.42 0.48
N GLY A 11 -15.86 22.35 1.77
CA GLY A 11 -17.24 22.31 2.27
C GLY A 11 -17.94 20.95 2.12
N TYR A 12 -17.18 19.87 1.94
CA TYR A 12 -17.73 18.50 1.88
C TYR A 12 -17.56 17.80 3.22
N THR A 13 -18.55 16.97 3.58
CA THR A 13 -18.48 16.08 4.74
C THR A 13 -18.11 14.67 4.29
N VAL A 14 -17.21 14.02 5.03
CA VAL A 14 -16.83 12.62 4.79
C VAL A 14 -17.53 11.72 5.79
N GLU A 15 -18.18 10.69 5.27
CA GLU A 15 -18.79 9.62 6.06
C GLU A 15 -18.09 8.28 5.75
N ASN A 16 -17.76 7.53 6.81
CA ASN A 16 -17.19 6.19 6.68
C ASN A 16 -18.31 5.14 6.63
N PHE A 17 -18.22 4.22 5.67
CA PHE A 17 -19.15 3.11 5.53
C PHE A 17 -18.39 1.78 5.54
N GLY A 18 -18.56 0.99 6.61
CA GLY A 18 -18.05 -0.38 6.65
C GLY A 18 -18.97 -1.33 5.90
N LEU A 19 -18.51 -1.90 4.78
CA LEU A 19 -19.31 -2.83 3.96
C LEU A 19 -19.63 -4.15 4.68
N ARG A 20 -18.69 -4.66 5.49
CA ARG A 20 -18.82 -5.96 6.19
C ARG A 20 -19.82 -5.93 7.34
N GLU A 21 -20.10 -4.77 7.93
CA GLU A 21 -20.95 -4.64 9.12
C GLU A 21 -22.45 -4.63 8.80
N GLN A 22 -22.83 -4.45 7.53
CA GLN A 22 -24.22 -4.09 7.21
C GLN A 22 -25.07 -5.25 6.65
N SER A 23 -24.48 -6.41 6.31
CA SER A 23 -25.21 -7.54 5.70
C SER A 23 -26.18 -7.11 4.57
N MET A 24 -25.82 -6.08 3.81
CA MET A 24 -26.68 -5.51 2.76
C MET A 24 -26.20 -5.92 1.38
N SER A 25 -27.14 -6.08 0.45
CA SER A 25 -26.81 -6.23 -0.98
C SER A 25 -26.26 -4.94 -1.57
N ALA A 26 -25.46 -5.06 -2.64
CA ALA A 26 -24.89 -3.90 -3.34
C ALA A 26 -25.96 -2.92 -3.84
N ARG A 27 -27.10 -3.43 -4.32
CA ARG A 27 -28.25 -2.59 -4.73
C ARG A 27 -28.81 -1.78 -3.57
N ARG A 28 -29.03 -2.41 -2.41
CA ARG A 28 -29.58 -1.72 -1.23
C ARG A 28 -28.61 -0.65 -0.73
N LEU A 29 -27.32 -0.96 -0.71
CA LEU A 29 -26.29 0.02 -0.37
C LEU A 29 -26.33 1.21 -1.34
N ASN A 30 -26.38 0.95 -2.64
CA ASN A 30 -26.44 1.98 -3.68
C ASN A 30 -27.64 2.93 -3.48
N ASP A 31 -28.83 2.39 -3.19
CA ASP A 31 -30.02 3.19 -2.88
C ASP A 31 -29.89 3.99 -1.57
N VAL A 32 -29.32 3.39 -0.53
CA VAL A 32 -29.09 4.10 0.75
C VAL A 32 -28.14 5.28 0.54
N LEU A 33 -27.01 5.06 -0.12
CA LEU A 33 -26.01 6.11 -0.35
C LEU A 33 -26.62 7.25 -1.17
N TYR A 34 -27.31 6.91 -2.27
CA TYR A 34 -27.94 7.90 -3.15
C TYR A 34 -29.02 8.72 -2.44
N ASN A 35 -29.93 8.05 -1.72
CA ASN A 35 -31.02 8.73 -1.01
C ASN A 35 -30.54 9.57 0.18
N ARG A 36 -29.34 9.30 0.72
CA ARG A 36 -28.68 10.15 1.73
C ARG A 36 -27.99 11.38 1.13
N GLY A 37 -28.07 11.56 -0.20
CA GLY A 37 -27.46 12.70 -0.89
C GLY A 37 -25.95 12.56 -1.07
N ILE A 38 -25.39 11.35 -0.93
CA ILE A 38 -23.97 11.10 -1.19
C ILE A 38 -23.72 11.22 -2.69
N GLN A 39 -22.75 12.04 -3.06
CA GLN A 39 -22.44 12.36 -4.46
C GLN A 39 -21.21 11.62 -4.98
N ALA A 40 -20.32 11.23 -4.07
CA ALA A 40 -19.01 10.69 -4.39
C ALA A 40 -18.63 9.54 -3.46
N LEU A 41 -17.86 8.59 -3.99
CA LEU A 41 -17.40 7.39 -3.29
C LEU A 41 -15.88 7.29 -3.39
N CYS A 42 -15.22 7.07 -2.26
CA CYS A 42 -13.78 6.82 -2.19
C CYS A 42 -13.55 5.41 -1.65
N PHE A 43 -12.89 4.55 -2.43
CA PHE A 43 -12.67 3.16 -2.07
C PHE A 43 -11.27 2.93 -1.47
N GLY A 44 -11.16 2.44 -0.24
CA GLY A 44 -9.88 2.19 0.43
C GLY A 44 -9.31 0.77 0.27
N PRO A 45 -8.10 0.50 0.81
CA PRO A 45 -7.30 -0.69 0.55
C PRO A 45 -7.91 -2.05 0.93
N GLU A 46 -8.78 -2.11 1.93
CA GLU A 46 -9.40 -3.37 2.35
C GLU A 46 -10.66 -3.73 1.56
N MET A 47 -11.00 -2.92 0.55
CA MET A 47 -12.17 -3.15 -0.29
C MET A 47 -11.77 -3.89 -1.57
N ALA A 48 -11.49 -5.19 -1.43
CA ALA A 48 -11.72 -6.13 -2.53
C ALA A 48 -13.24 -6.22 -2.73
N VAL A 49 -13.81 -5.19 -3.36
CA VAL A 49 -15.18 -5.28 -3.86
C VAL A 49 -15.08 -6.18 -5.08
N GLU A 50 -15.53 -7.43 -4.96
CA GLU A 50 -16.08 -8.09 -6.13
C GLU A 50 -17.35 -7.32 -6.45
N PRO A 51 -17.41 -6.52 -7.53
CA PRO A 51 -18.62 -5.80 -7.82
C PRO A 51 -19.68 -6.85 -8.17
N ASP A 52 -20.65 -6.99 -7.27
CA ASP A 52 -21.96 -7.45 -7.67
C ASP A 52 -22.41 -6.56 -8.83
N CYS A 53 -22.81 -7.17 -9.94
CA CYS A 53 -23.25 -6.51 -11.16
C CYS A 53 -24.42 -5.54 -10.93
N CYS A 54 -24.99 -5.52 -9.73
CA CYS A 54 -26.08 -4.66 -9.30
C CYS A 54 -25.68 -3.26 -8.77
N PHE A 55 -24.39 -2.90 -8.68
CA PHE A 55 -24.01 -1.54 -8.26
C PHE A 55 -24.14 -0.54 -9.42
N ASP A 56 -25.02 0.45 -9.27
CA ASP A 56 -25.23 1.53 -10.24
C ASP A 56 -24.17 2.63 -10.05
N TRP A 57 -23.07 2.52 -10.82
CA TRP A 57 -21.93 3.43 -10.76
C TRP A 57 -22.26 4.82 -11.27
N ASP A 58 -23.20 4.95 -12.21
CA ASP A 58 -23.53 6.22 -12.88
C ASP A 58 -24.17 7.24 -11.92
N ARG A 59 -24.61 6.78 -10.75
CA ARG A 59 -25.09 7.63 -9.66
C ARG A 59 -23.99 8.38 -8.92
N PHE A 60 -22.72 8.00 -9.05
CA PHE A 60 -21.65 8.54 -8.20
C PHE A 60 -20.38 8.90 -8.99
N SER A 61 -19.68 9.93 -8.52
CA SER A 61 -18.25 10.10 -8.84
C SER A 61 -17.44 9.15 -7.96
N ALA A 62 -16.76 8.17 -8.56
CA ALA A 62 -16.10 7.10 -7.80
C ALA A 62 -14.59 7.04 -8.08
N ILE A 63 -13.81 6.95 -7.02
CA ILE A 63 -12.35 6.78 -7.08
C ILE A 63 -11.86 5.68 -6.15
N SER A 64 -10.70 5.10 -6.44
CA SER A 64 -9.99 4.23 -5.49
C SER A 64 -8.78 4.92 -4.87
N ILE A 65 -8.50 4.54 -3.64
CA ILE A 65 -7.31 4.88 -2.87
C ILE A 65 -6.56 3.57 -2.73
N CYS A 66 -5.36 3.49 -3.31
CA CYS A 66 -4.56 2.27 -3.51
C CYS A 66 -4.94 1.40 -4.72
N HIS A 67 -4.22 0.27 -4.82
CA HIS A 67 -4.19 -0.69 -5.90
C HIS A 67 -5.10 -1.93 -5.74
N SER A 68 -5.68 -2.16 -4.56
CA SER A 68 -6.46 -3.39 -4.30
C SER A 68 -7.80 -3.46 -5.05
N MET A 69 -8.29 -2.31 -5.56
CA MET A 69 -9.47 -2.28 -6.41
C MET A 69 -9.10 -2.55 -7.88
N VAL A 70 -9.13 -3.83 -8.24
CA VAL A 70 -8.78 -4.31 -9.59
C VAL A 70 -9.90 -4.04 -10.61
N TYR A 71 -11.17 -4.13 -10.18
CA TYR A 71 -12.33 -3.85 -11.02
C TYR A 71 -13.51 -3.27 -10.19
N PRO A 72 -14.29 -2.30 -10.72
CA PRO A 72 -14.05 -1.57 -11.97
C PRO A 72 -12.79 -0.69 -11.93
N LYS A 73 -12.24 -0.36 -13.10
CA LYS A 73 -11.08 0.54 -13.22
C LYS A 73 -11.51 1.99 -12.97
N LEU A 74 -11.45 2.41 -11.72
CA LEU A 74 -11.69 3.80 -11.32
C LEU A 74 -10.41 4.65 -11.42
N HIS A 75 -10.57 5.97 -11.52
CA HIS A 75 -9.46 6.88 -11.24
C HIS A 75 -8.93 6.63 -9.82
N ARG A 76 -7.63 6.82 -9.61
CA ARG A 76 -6.99 6.42 -8.35
C ARG A 76 -5.93 7.38 -7.83
N ALA A 77 -5.84 7.47 -6.51
CA ALA A 77 -4.73 8.10 -5.81
C ALA A 77 -3.91 7.03 -5.09
N ILE A 78 -2.61 6.96 -5.37
CA ILE A 78 -1.75 5.85 -4.95
C ILE A 78 -0.37 6.35 -4.48
N ALA A 79 0.33 5.51 -3.72
CA ALA A 79 1.74 5.70 -3.46
C ALA A 79 2.58 5.35 -4.70
N HIS A 80 3.75 5.96 -4.83
CA HIS A 80 4.68 5.59 -5.89
C HIS A 80 5.41 4.27 -5.56
N HIS A 81 4.80 3.13 -5.86
CA HIS A 81 5.33 1.81 -5.49
C HIS A 81 6.70 1.49 -6.12
N PHE A 82 6.92 1.82 -7.39
CA PHE A 82 8.24 1.68 -8.03
C PHE A 82 9.32 2.50 -7.30
N HIS A 83 9.01 3.75 -6.92
CA HIS A 83 9.93 4.56 -6.13
C HIS A 83 10.12 3.99 -4.72
N SER A 84 9.06 3.45 -4.10
CA SER A 84 9.13 2.84 -2.76
C SER A 84 10.18 1.75 -2.67
N ILE A 85 10.15 0.78 -3.57
CA ILE A 85 11.11 -0.33 -3.56
C ILE A 85 12.52 0.14 -3.93
N THR A 86 12.66 1.02 -4.91
CA THR A 86 14.00 1.49 -5.35
C THR A 86 14.67 2.35 -4.29
N LEU A 87 13.90 3.19 -3.59
CA LEU A 87 14.37 3.98 -2.45
C LEU A 87 14.74 3.06 -1.27
N ALA A 88 13.89 2.10 -0.91
CA ALA A 88 14.16 1.18 0.19
C ALA A 88 15.45 0.38 -0.04
N LEU A 89 15.60 -0.23 -1.22
CA LEU A 89 16.81 -0.99 -1.56
C LEU A 89 18.06 -0.10 -1.59
N SER A 90 17.95 1.13 -2.08
CA SER A 90 19.06 2.09 -2.04
C SER A 90 19.46 2.44 -0.61
N LYS A 91 18.50 2.67 0.28
CA LYS A 91 18.74 2.97 1.69
C LYS A 91 19.36 1.79 2.44
N LEU A 92 18.94 0.57 2.14
CA LEU A 92 19.54 -0.64 2.69
C LEU A 92 20.98 -0.83 2.19
N ARG A 93 21.25 -0.61 0.90
CA ARG A 93 22.62 -0.62 0.37
C ARG A 93 23.51 0.45 1.03
N GLU A 94 23.01 1.67 1.18
CA GLU A 94 23.74 2.79 1.84
C GLU A 94 24.08 2.47 3.31
N LYS A 95 23.31 1.61 3.98
CA LYS A 95 23.61 1.11 5.32
C LYS A 95 24.55 -0.11 5.33
N GLY A 96 25.00 -0.57 4.16
CA GLY A 96 25.97 -1.65 4.02
C GLY A 96 25.36 -3.05 4.03
N TYR A 97 24.06 -3.22 3.81
CA TYR A 97 23.49 -4.54 3.53
C TYR A 97 23.81 -4.96 2.09
N GLN A 98 24.08 -6.24 1.89
CA GLN A 98 24.34 -6.84 0.58
C GLN A 98 23.36 -7.95 0.23
N ARG A 99 22.89 -8.72 1.23
CA ARG A 99 21.89 -9.78 1.08
C ARG A 99 20.57 -9.37 1.71
N ILE A 100 19.65 -8.91 0.88
CA ILE A 100 18.32 -8.44 1.27
C ILE A 100 17.30 -9.53 0.97
N GLY A 101 16.46 -9.86 1.93
CA GLY A 101 15.27 -10.66 1.69
C GLY A 101 14.10 -9.73 1.42
N PHE A 102 13.34 -9.95 0.35
CA PHE A 102 12.12 -9.20 0.08
C PHE A 102 10.93 -10.14 0.26
N CYS A 103 10.17 -9.94 1.33
CA CYS A 103 9.01 -10.76 1.67
C CYS A 103 7.73 -10.02 1.27
N VAL A 104 6.91 -10.67 0.43
CA VAL A 104 5.66 -10.10 -0.09
C VAL A 104 4.54 -11.12 -0.03
N LYS A 105 3.29 -10.67 0.15
CA LYS A 105 2.13 -11.54 -0.11
C LYS A 105 1.90 -11.68 -1.61
N ASN A 106 1.40 -12.83 -2.06
CA ASN A 106 1.11 -13.06 -3.49
C ASN A 106 0.14 -12.01 -4.04
N GLU A 107 -0.91 -11.70 -3.29
CA GLU A 107 -1.95 -10.73 -3.66
C GLU A 107 -1.38 -9.31 -3.82
N ALA A 108 -0.36 -8.98 -3.03
CA ALA A 108 0.32 -7.69 -3.09
C ALA A 108 1.00 -7.46 -4.46
N VAL A 109 1.53 -8.53 -5.05
CA VAL A 109 2.18 -8.50 -6.36
C VAL A 109 1.16 -8.22 -7.45
N GLU A 110 0.00 -8.86 -7.37
CA GLU A 110 -1.09 -8.68 -8.33
C GLU A 110 -1.68 -7.28 -8.25
N TRP A 111 -1.99 -6.80 -7.03
CA TRP A 111 -2.58 -5.48 -6.85
C TRP A 111 -1.64 -4.37 -7.34
N THR A 112 -0.35 -4.46 -7.03
CA THR A 112 0.63 -3.46 -7.45
C THR A 112 1.07 -3.60 -8.91
N GLU A 113 0.44 -4.48 -9.71
CA GLU A 113 0.79 -4.72 -11.12
C GLU A 113 2.28 -5.04 -11.31
N GLY A 114 2.90 -5.68 -10.31
CA GLY A 114 4.33 -6.02 -10.31
C GLY A 114 5.29 -4.83 -10.13
N LEU A 115 4.81 -3.63 -9.77
CA LEU A 115 5.65 -2.42 -9.68
C LEU A 115 6.82 -2.57 -8.70
N TRP A 116 6.65 -3.28 -7.59
CA TRP A 116 7.76 -3.55 -6.68
C TRP A 116 8.81 -4.49 -7.30
N HIS A 117 8.38 -5.54 -8.01
CA HIS A 117 9.28 -6.45 -8.70
C HIS A 117 10.03 -5.73 -9.83
N ALA A 118 9.34 -4.88 -10.60
CA ALA A 118 9.95 -4.08 -11.65
C ALA A 118 11.03 -3.13 -11.08
N GLY A 119 10.74 -2.43 -9.98
CA GLY A 119 11.71 -1.56 -9.32
C GLY A 119 12.89 -2.32 -8.71
N MET A 120 12.65 -3.49 -8.12
CA MET A 120 13.72 -4.37 -7.63
C MET A 120 14.64 -4.85 -8.76
N LEU A 121 14.09 -5.33 -9.87
CA LEU A 121 14.88 -5.77 -11.03
C LEU A 121 15.68 -4.61 -11.64
N TYR A 122 15.07 -3.42 -11.74
CA TYR A 122 15.78 -2.22 -12.16
C TYR A 122 16.94 -1.89 -11.21
N PHE A 123 16.72 -1.96 -9.89
CA PHE A 123 17.77 -1.76 -8.90
C PHE A 123 18.93 -2.77 -9.05
N LEU A 124 18.64 -4.07 -9.20
CA LEU A 124 19.64 -5.11 -9.39
C LEU A 124 20.46 -4.92 -10.68
N GLN A 125 19.84 -4.36 -11.73
CA GLN A 125 20.57 -4.01 -12.95
C GLN A 125 21.60 -2.89 -12.71
N GLN A 126 21.29 -1.93 -11.83
CA GLN A 126 22.21 -0.85 -11.48
C GLN A 126 23.29 -1.29 -10.48
N TYR A 127 22.99 -2.28 -9.64
CA TYR A 127 23.86 -2.77 -8.56
C TYR A 127 23.95 -4.31 -8.60
N PRO A 128 24.64 -4.88 -9.60
CA PRO A 128 24.70 -6.33 -9.83
C PRO A 128 25.40 -7.12 -8.71
N GLU A 129 26.15 -6.44 -7.83
CA GLU A 129 26.74 -7.02 -6.63
C GLU A 129 25.73 -7.29 -5.50
N MET A 130 24.57 -6.64 -5.55
CA MET A 130 23.51 -6.80 -4.56
C MET A 130 22.77 -8.12 -4.78
N GLN A 131 22.38 -8.76 -3.68
CA GLN A 131 21.60 -9.98 -3.69
C GLN A 131 20.25 -9.69 -3.04
N VAL A 132 19.18 -9.76 -3.84
CA VAL A 132 17.81 -9.62 -3.34
C VAL A 132 17.07 -10.92 -3.61
N GLU A 133 16.78 -11.66 -2.54
CA GLU A 133 16.03 -12.91 -2.60
C GLU A 133 14.55 -12.62 -2.30
N VAL A 134 13.63 -13.10 -3.14
CA VAL A 134 12.20 -12.86 -2.96
C VAL A 134 11.54 -14.08 -2.34
N LEU A 135 10.77 -13.87 -1.29
CA LEU A 135 9.85 -14.86 -0.75
C LEU A 135 8.43 -14.35 -0.88
N SER A 136 7.63 -15.04 -1.68
CA SER A 136 6.19 -14.82 -1.71
C SER A 136 5.51 -15.73 -0.70
N VAL A 137 4.75 -15.16 0.23
CA VAL A 137 4.06 -15.90 1.29
C VAL A 137 2.54 -15.86 1.11
N SER A 138 1.88 -16.96 1.48
CA SER A 138 0.46 -16.99 1.80
C SER A 138 0.27 -16.60 3.28
N GLU A 139 -0.95 -16.24 3.71
CA GLU A 139 -1.21 -15.90 5.11
C GLU A 139 -0.91 -17.06 6.09
N ASP A 140 -1.05 -18.30 5.64
CA ASP A 140 -0.87 -19.50 6.47
C ASP A 140 0.61 -19.91 6.64
N ASP A 141 1.51 -19.41 5.79
CA ASP A 141 2.91 -19.89 5.69
C ASP A 141 3.96 -18.93 6.26
N ILE A 142 3.56 -17.82 6.87
CA ILE A 142 4.45 -16.74 7.31
C ILE A 142 5.56 -17.18 8.29
N MET A 143 5.38 -18.30 9.00
CA MET A 143 6.39 -18.87 9.89
C MET A 143 7.64 -19.39 9.15
N CYS A 144 7.53 -19.72 7.85
CA CYS A 144 8.67 -20.20 7.06
C CYS A 144 9.74 -19.12 6.81
N VAL A 145 9.40 -17.84 6.98
CA VAL A 145 10.25 -16.69 6.68
C VAL A 145 11.57 -16.76 7.45
N VAL A 146 11.55 -17.23 8.71
CA VAL A 146 12.75 -17.30 9.55
C VAL A 146 13.75 -18.33 9.00
N ASP A 147 13.28 -19.53 8.68
CA ASP A 147 14.15 -20.60 8.19
C ASP A 147 14.61 -20.33 6.76
N TRP A 148 13.76 -19.70 5.95
CA TRP A 148 14.14 -19.18 4.64
C TRP A 148 15.25 -18.14 4.76
N CYS A 149 15.13 -17.18 5.69
CA CYS A 149 16.15 -16.16 5.92
C CYS A 149 17.50 -16.77 6.33
N LYS A 150 17.49 -17.77 7.22
CA LYS A 150 18.70 -18.50 7.62
C LYS A 150 19.33 -19.25 6.45
N THR A 151 18.52 -19.94 5.66
CA THR A 151 18.97 -20.74 4.51
C THR A 151 19.65 -19.87 3.46
N HIS A 152 19.05 -18.72 3.15
CA HIS A 152 19.57 -17.79 2.14
C HIS A 152 20.56 -16.77 2.72
N LYS A 153 20.86 -16.84 4.02
CA LYS A 153 21.80 -15.95 4.73
C LYS A 153 21.43 -14.48 4.56
N ILE A 154 20.13 -14.19 4.66
CA ILE A 154 19.57 -12.84 4.59
C ILE A 154 20.11 -12.01 5.76
N GLU A 155 20.56 -10.80 5.47
CA GLU A 155 21.09 -9.85 6.46
C GLU A 155 20.01 -8.89 6.94
N VAL A 156 19.13 -8.50 6.02
CA VAL A 156 17.99 -7.62 6.30
C VAL A 156 16.76 -8.08 5.53
N LEU A 157 15.62 -8.13 6.21
CA LEU A 157 14.33 -8.44 5.61
C LEU A 157 13.57 -7.14 5.33
N LEU A 158 13.19 -6.93 4.07
CA LEU A 158 12.24 -5.91 3.66
C LEU A 158 10.86 -6.54 3.52
N GLU A 159 9.90 -6.04 4.27
CA GLU A 159 8.52 -6.55 4.31
C GLU A 159 7.49 -5.44 4.06
N ILE A 160 6.20 -5.77 3.98
CA ILE A 160 5.12 -4.84 3.60
C ILE A 160 3.94 -4.84 4.60
N TYR A 161 3.81 -5.85 5.44
CA TYR A 161 2.61 -6.12 6.21
C TYR A 161 2.87 -6.12 7.73
N PRO A 162 2.15 -5.29 8.51
CA PRO A 162 2.33 -5.24 9.97
C PRO A 162 2.17 -6.60 10.69
N GLU A 163 1.39 -7.55 10.16
CA GLU A 163 1.29 -8.89 10.75
C GLU A 163 2.61 -9.66 10.64
N VAL A 164 3.34 -9.46 9.54
CA VAL A 164 4.71 -9.94 9.39
C VAL A 164 5.52 -9.35 10.54
N HIS A 165 5.50 -8.03 10.77
CA HIS A 165 6.26 -7.42 11.88
C HIS A 165 6.06 -8.11 13.24
N LYS A 166 4.81 -8.33 13.67
CA LYS A 166 4.53 -8.99 14.96
C LYS A 166 5.11 -10.40 14.99
N ILE A 167 4.92 -11.16 13.92
CA ILE A 167 5.43 -12.52 13.79
C ILE A 167 6.96 -12.51 13.74
N LEU A 168 7.60 -11.57 13.05
CA LEU A 168 9.06 -11.46 12.98
C LEU A 168 9.66 -11.12 14.35
N HIS A 169 9.00 -10.25 15.11
CA HIS A 169 9.40 -9.93 16.48
C HIS A 169 9.32 -11.16 17.39
N ASP A 170 8.20 -11.89 17.35
CA ASP A 170 7.94 -13.03 18.24
C ASP A 170 8.67 -14.32 17.80
N SER A 171 9.01 -14.46 16.52
CA SER A 171 9.66 -15.65 15.93
C SER A 171 11.19 -15.69 16.10
N GLY A 172 11.79 -14.69 16.74
CA GLY A 172 13.22 -14.67 17.06
C GLY A 172 14.16 -14.25 15.92
N LEU A 173 13.66 -13.60 14.87
CA LEU A 173 14.50 -13.05 13.78
C LEU A 173 15.57 -12.08 14.26
N VAL A 174 15.18 -11.16 15.15
CA VAL A 174 16.11 -10.20 15.76
C VAL A 174 17.18 -10.93 16.57
N ALA A 175 16.78 -11.98 17.30
CA ALA A 175 17.68 -12.85 18.05
C ALA A 175 18.61 -13.67 17.13
N ALA A 176 18.16 -14.00 15.92
CA ALA A 176 18.98 -14.63 14.88
C ALA A 176 19.94 -13.65 14.18
N GLY A 177 19.97 -12.37 14.58
CA GLY A 177 20.89 -11.37 14.04
C GLY A 177 20.45 -10.77 12.70
N ILE A 178 19.18 -10.92 12.33
CA ILE A 178 18.62 -10.39 11.08
C ILE A 178 17.94 -9.06 11.37
N ASP A 179 18.28 -8.04 10.58
CA ASP A 179 17.64 -6.71 10.64
C ASP A 179 16.38 -6.68 9.78
N TYR A 180 15.53 -5.67 9.94
CA TYR A 180 14.33 -5.57 9.13
C TYR A 180 13.88 -4.13 8.88
N ALA A 181 13.19 -3.94 7.76
CA ALA A 181 12.58 -2.69 7.35
C ALA A 181 11.24 -2.97 6.65
N THR A 182 10.40 -1.93 6.54
CA THR A 182 9.06 -2.04 5.96
C THR A 182 8.85 -1.13 4.75
N LEU A 183 8.02 -1.55 3.80
CA LEU A 183 7.50 -0.69 2.73
C LEU A 183 6.22 0.06 3.14
N ASP A 184 5.65 -0.25 4.31
CA ASP A 184 4.43 0.38 4.82
C ASP A 184 4.63 0.93 6.24
N TRP A 185 5.55 1.89 6.35
CA TRP A 185 5.81 2.55 7.63
C TRP A 185 4.59 3.33 8.10
N ASN A 186 4.26 3.18 9.38
CA ASN A 186 3.24 3.96 10.05
C ASN A 186 3.74 4.45 11.43
N PRO A 187 3.14 5.53 11.99
CA PRO A 187 3.55 6.07 13.29
C PRO A 187 3.39 5.10 14.47
N GLU A 188 2.49 4.13 14.39
CA GLU A 188 2.29 3.11 15.44
C GLU A 188 3.48 2.14 15.52
N ASN A 189 4.21 1.99 14.42
CA ASN A 189 5.40 1.16 14.26
C ASN A 189 6.69 2.00 14.19
N ALA A 190 6.77 3.12 14.89
CA ALA A 190 7.91 4.04 14.85
C ALA A 190 9.28 3.43 15.22
N GLY A 191 9.30 2.23 15.83
CA GLY A 191 10.52 1.46 16.09
C GLY A 191 11.13 0.79 14.84
N ILE A 192 10.48 0.87 13.68
CA ILE A 192 10.90 0.21 12.44
C ILE A 192 11.34 1.27 11.43
N ALA A 193 12.45 1.04 10.76
CA ALA A 193 12.84 1.81 9.59
C ALA A 193 12.01 1.41 8.36
N GLY A 194 11.68 2.34 7.48
CA GLY A 194 10.93 1.96 6.29
C GLY A 194 10.45 3.11 5.43
N ILE A 195 9.57 2.77 4.49
CA ILE A 195 8.96 3.72 3.56
C ILE A 195 7.65 4.23 4.16
N ASN A 196 7.60 5.52 4.46
CA ASN A 196 6.36 6.22 4.68
C ASN A 196 5.73 6.55 3.32
N GLN A 197 4.61 5.88 3.03
CA GLN A 197 3.84 6.09 1.80
C GLN A 197 3.16 7.46 1.72
N ASN A 198 3.20 8.24 2.81
CA ASN A 198 2.53 9.53 2.94
C ASN A 198 1.01 9.40 2.81
N ALA A 199 0.40 8.50 3.58
CA ALA A 199 -1.03 8.19 3.52
C ALA A 199 -1.94 9.43 3.65
N GLU A 200 -1.55 10.42 4.45
CA GLU A 200 -2.30 11.69 4.53
C GLU A 200 -2.33 12.42 3.19
N ARG A 201 -1.19 12.51 2.50
CA ARG A 201 -1.07 13.18 1.20
C ARG A 201 -1.88 12.45 0.13
N ILE A 202 -1.82 11.12 0.13
CA ILE A 202 -2.65 10.29 -0.76
C ILE A 202 -4.14 10.59 -0.53
N GLY A 203 -4.56 10.69 0.73
CA GLY A 203 -5.94 11.05 1.08
C GLY A 203 -6.35 12.45 0.61
N GLU A 204 -5.46 13.44 0.65
CA GLU A 204 -5.73 14.76 0.06
C GLU A 204 -5.89 14.69 -1.45
N MET A 205 -4.99 13.98 -2.13
CA MET A 205 -5.00 13.81 -3.58
C MET A 205 -6.27 13.10 -4.06
N ALA A 206 -6.73 12.10 -3.30
CA ALA A 206 -8.01 11.44 -3.55
C ALA A 206 -9.17 12.43 -3.53
N ILE A 207 -9.21 13.32 -2.52
CA ILE A 207 -10.26 14.34 -2.44
C ILE A 207 -10.16 15.36 -3.57
N ASP A 208 -8.96 15.82 -3.90
CA ASP A 208 -8.78 16.74 -5.03
C ASP A 208 -9.30 16.13 -6.34
N LEU A 209 -9.00 14.84 -6.56
CA LEU A 209 -9.44 14.09 -7.73
C LEU A 209 -10.98 13.96 -7.79
N VAL A 210 -11.61 13.51 -6.70
CA VAL A 210 -13.06 13.29 -6.70
C VAL A 210 -13.84 14.60 -6.74
N ILE A 211 -13.32 15.68 -6.15
CA ILE A 211 -13.93 17.02 -6.27
C ILE A 211 -13.81 17.55 -7.70
N SER A 212 -12.69 17.28 -8.39
CA SER A 212 -12.56 17.61 -9.81
C SER A 212 -13.65 16.92 -10.64
N MET A 213 -13.85 15.61 -10.40
CA MET A 213 -14.92 14.85 -11.06
C MET A 213 -16.31 15.43 -10.77
N LEU A 214 -16.61 15.73 -9.49
CA LEU A 214 -17.89 16.33 -9.09
C LEU A 214 -18.14 17.66 -9.80
N LYS A 215 -17.14 18.52 -9.90
CA LYS A 215 -17.23 19.82 -10.58
C LYS A 215 -17.41 19.67 -12.10
N ALA A 216 -16.78 18.66 -12.69
CA ALA A 216 -16.92 18.35 -14.12
C ALA A 216 -18.23 17.60 -14.45
N GLY A 217 -18.97 17.14 -13.43
CA GLY A 217 -20.16 16.29 -13.61
C GLY A 217 -19.81 14.87 -14.02
N GLU A 218 -18.57 14.42 -13.84
CA GLU A 218 -18.10 13.09 -14.18
C GLU A 218 -18.62 12.06 -13.17
N ARG A 219 -19.26 11.01 -13.66
CA ARG A 219 -19.84 9.91 -12.87
C ARG A 219 -19.58 8.58 -13.55
N GLY A 220 -19.82 7.50 -12.83
CA GLY A 220 -19.68 6.16 -13.38
C GLY A 220 -18.24 5.68 -13.44
N VAL A 221 -18.07 4.54 -14.11
CA VAL A 221 -16.74 3.98 -14.39
C VAL A 221 -16.15 4.72 -15.59
N PRO A 222 -14.96 5.33 -15.47
CA PRO A 222 -14.37 6.05 -16.60
C PRO A 222 -13.99 5.08 -17.73
N PRO A 223 -14.08 5.50 -19.01
CA PRO A 223 -13.63 4.68 -20.12
C PRO A 223 -12.13 4.41 -20.07
N LEU A 224 -11.35 5.36 -19.52
CA LEU A 224 -9.93 5.26 -19.27
C LEU A 224 -9.60 5.87 -17.90
N ALA A 225 -9.28 5.01 -16.94
CA ALA A 225 -8.86 5.43 -15.61
C ALA A 225 -7.51 6.14 -15.63
N THR A 226 -7.33 7.09 -14.73
CA THR A 226 -6.07 7.81 -14.50
C THR A 226 -5.61 7.59 -13.07
N ALA A 227 -4.31 7.45 -12.86
CA ALA A 227 -3.69 7.38 -11.55
C ALA A 227 -2.89 8.65 -11.25
N VAL A 228 -3.08 9.22 -10.05
CA VAL A 228 -2.20 10.25 -9.49
C VAL A 228 -1.36 9.62 -8.39
N MET A 229 -0.06 9.93 -8.37
CA MET A 229 0.91 9.24 -7.53
C MET A 229 1.59 10.24 -6.59
N SER A 230 1.73 9.87 -5.32
CA SER A 230 2.53 10.62 -4.35
C SER A 230 3.92 10.02 -4.24
N GLU A 231 4.93 10.89 -4.18
CA GLU A 231 6.25 10.51 -3.72
C GLU A 231 6.19 9.94 -2.30
N VAL A 232 7.14 9.07 -2.01
CA VAL A 232 7.29 8.40 -0.71
C VAL A 232 8.56 8.88 -0.02
N THR A 233 8.64 8.67 1.29
CA THR A 233 9.81 9.09 2.08
C THR A 233 10.37 7.95 2.90
N TRP A 234 11.68 7.97 3.12
CA TRP A 234 12.33 7.03 4.03
C TRP A 234 12.27 7.57 5.47
N VAL A 235 11.97 6.69 6.41
CA VAL A 235 12.04 6.94 7.84
C VAL A 235 13.07 5.98 8.44
N ASP A 236 14.07 6.52 9.13
CA ASP A 236 15.03 5.71 9.87
C ASP A 236 14.41 5.15 11.16
N GLY A 237 14.92 4.00 11.61
CA GLY A 237 14.45 3.35 12.82
C GLY A 237 15.47 2.34 13.36
N PRO A 238 15.38 1.99 14.66
CA PRO A 238 16.34 1.10 15.32
C PRO A 238 16.29 -0.37 14.86
N SER A 239 15.32 -0.75 14.02
CA SER A 239 15.25 -2.08 13.40
C SER A 239 16.40 -2.37 12.41
N LEU A 240 17.17 -1.34 12.04
CA LEU A 240 18.39 -1.45 11.22
C LEU A 240 19.61 -1.10 12.08
N ARG A 241 20.40 -2.11 12.46
CA ARG A 241 21.54 -1.97 13.38
C ARG A 241 22.83 -1.60 12.67
N ARG A 242 22.98 -1.92 11.38
CA ARG A 242 24.17 -1.51 10.61
C ARG A 242 24.20 0.02 10.46
N SER A 243 25.26 0.62 10.99
CA SER A 243 25.67 1.99 10.68
C SER A 243 26.62 1.96 9.49
N SER A 244 26.39 2.82 8.50
CA SER A 244 27.29 3.02 7.37
C SER A 244 28.74 3.19 7.85
N SER A 245 29.65 2.32 7.40
CA SER A 245 31.08 2.63 7.46
C SER A 245 31.35 3.71 6.43
N VAL A 246 31.78 4.89 6.92
CA VAL A 246 32.32 6.00 6.12
C VAL A 246 33.50 5.50 5.27
#